data_AF-A0A914D483-F1
#
_entry.id   AF-A0A914D483-F1
#
_cell.length_a   1.000
_cell.length_b   1.000
_cell.length_c   1.000
_cell.angle_alpha   90.00
_cell.angle_beta   90.00
_cell.angle_gamma   90.00
#
_symmetry.space_group_name_H-M   'P 1'
#
loop_
_entity.id
_entity.type
_entity.pdbx_description
1 polymer ?
#
loop_
_entity_poly.entity_id
_entity_poly.type
_entity_poly.pdbx_seq_one_letter_code
_entity_poly.pdbx_strand_id
1 'polypeptide(L)'
;TTSPKFDSSNQTCQQSSGWVCEHRWPEIRNLAKFHQTTTGAAATAITSGNNALAFARSGKGYFALNNNNNVNFNLNTQTTLPVGTYCDVYSGELVNNQCTGTQIIVGSDGKASISVLPNSIVAIHIGARIGGPPPDPTPPPSSWQTTVILLHRDTEPGQDIFIRGGNDKNGACKAGPYMQSTDPCAIQIAHTTNVSFIFVEYLSWSQSDNYLDFEGAEQYQGTHDGQAPLGTPTVYSTNDPQAPEYQPYNTFGPGYWLVQFKMDCSKTYNGWFELKGYEDQNVGWEPDVSQGSCSGTAGGTAPFKTNNHVAKCGYVNVFDWGTNSCTINNL
;
A
#
# COMPACT_ATOMS: atom_id res chain seq x y z
N THR A 1 18.10 -17.24 -44.37
CA THR A 1 17.21 -16.36 -43.56
C THR A 1 17.60 -14.93 -43.83
N THR A 2 16.65 -14.02 -44.01
CA THR A 2 16.94 -12.60 -44.26
C THR A 2 17.12 -11.89 -42.92
N SER A 3 18.10 -11.02 -42.80
CA SER A 3 18.27 -10.19 -41.60
C SER A 3 17.06 -9.27 -41.39
N PRO A 4 16.67 -9.01 -40.13
CA PRO A 4 15.60 -8.07 -39.84
C PRO A 4 15.95 -6.65 -40.30
N LYS A 5 14.93 -5.89 -40.69
CA LYS A 5 15.04 -4.48 -41.07
C LYS A 5 14.54 -3.59 -39.94
N PHE A 6 15.26 -2.50 -39.71
CA PHE A 6 14.96 -1.54 -38.66
C PHE A 6 14.66 -0.17 -39.27
N ASP A 7 13.72 0.54 -38.67
CA ASP A 7 13.57 1.98 -38.87
C ASP A 7 14.80 2.69 -38.31
N SER A 8 15.49 3.46 -39.15
CA SER A 8 16.73 4.15 -38.75
C SER A 8 16.52 5.23 -37.70
N SER A 9 15.31 5.77 -37.58
CA SER A 9 14.99 6.87 -36.65
C SER A 9 14.79 6.41 -35.20
N ASN A 10 14.20 5.22 -35.01
CA ASN A 10 13.78 4.74 -33.69
C ASN A 10 14.14 3.26 -33.43
N GLN A 11 14.89 2.63 -34.33
CA GLN A 11 15.37 1.25 -34.23
C GLN A 11 14.25 0.19 -34.10
N THR A 12 13.01 0.56 -34.47
CA THR A 12 11.85 -0.34 -34.46
C THR A 12 11.99 -1.40 -35.54
N CYS A 13 11.72 -2.65 -35.17
CA CYS A 13 11.65 -3.77 -36.10
C CYS A 13 10.47 -3.61 -37.06
N GLN A 14 10.74 -3.60 -38.37
CA GLN A 14 9.67 -3.51 -39.37
C GLN A 14 8.87 -4.82 -39.40
N GLN A 15 7.54 -4.73 -39.43
CA GLN A 15 6.64 -5.90 -39.47
C GLN A 15 6.93 -6.84 -40.66
N SER A 16 7.45 -6.30 -41.77
CA SER A 16 7.90 -7.08 -42.93
C SER A 16 9.07 -8.03 -42.64
N SER A 17 9.76 -7.84 -41.51
CA SER A 17 10.79 -8.76 -41.02
C SER A 17 10.22 -10.07 -40.47
N GLY A 18 8.91 -10.13 -40.21
CA GLY A 18 8.25 -11.29 -39.58
C GLY A 18 8.59 -11.44 -38.10
N TRP A 19 8.47 -12.66 -37.59
CA TRP A 19 8.55 -13.00 -36.16
C TRP A 19 10.00 -13.21 -35.66
N VAL A 20 10.89 -12.23 -35.85
CA VAL A 20 12.31 -12.31 -35.45
C VAL A 20 12.82 -11.16 -34.58
N CYS A 21 12.05 -10.09 -34.38
CA CYS A 21 12.48 -8.92 -33.60
C CYS A 21 11.34 -8.11 -32.93
N GLU A 22 10.24 -8.76 -32.58
CA GLU A 22 9.02 -8.20 -32.00
C GLU A 22 9.29 -7.54 -30.65
N HIS A 23 10.30 -7.99 -29.90
CA HIS A 23 10.77 -7.31 -28.70
C HIS A 23 11.18 -5.84 -28.92
N ARG A 24 11.43 -5.43 -30.18
CA ARG A 24 11.72 -4.04 -30.56
C ARG A 24 10.48 -3.26 -30.98
N TRP A 25 9.31 -3.88 -31.08
CA TRP A 25 8.07 -3.15 -31.31
C TRP A 25 7.76 -2.27 -30.10
N PRO A 26 7.35 -1.00 -30.31
CA PRO A 26 7.10 -0.04 -29.23
C PRO A 26 6.20 -0.61 -28.13
N GLU A 27 5.12 -1.29 -28.51
CA GLU A 27 4.13 -1.86 -27.60
C GLU A 27 4.78 -2.87 -26.65
N ILE A 28 5.67 -3.74 -27.15
CA ILE A 28 6.33 -4.77 -26.35
C ILE A 28 7.42 -4.15 -25.47
N ARG A 29 8.31 -3.33 -26.04
CA ARG A 29 9.44 -2.75 -25.29
C ARG A 29 8.95 -1.78 -24.21
N ASN A 30 7.90 -1.00 -24.50
CA ASN A 30 7.37 -0.02 -23.58
C ASN A 30 6.54 -0.68 -22.46
N LEU A 31 5.78 -1.74 -22.76
CA LEU A 31 5.09 -2.50 -21.71
C LEU A 31 6.07 -3.30 -20.83
N ALA A 32 7.21 -3.77 -21.37
CA ALA A 32 8.29 -4.31 -20.55
C ALA A 32 8.88 -3.24 -19.61
N LYS A 33 9.03 -1.99 -20.08
CA LYS A 33 9.46 -0.86 -19.26
C LYS A 33 8.41 -0.48 -18.21
N PHE A 34 7.13 -0.53 -18.54
CA PHE A 34 6.02 -0.36 -17.59
C PHE A 34 6.10 -1.41 -16.48
N HIS A 35 6.31 -2.69 -16.83
CA HIS A 35 6.47 -3.76 -15.85
C HIS A 35 7.63 -3.50 -14.90
N GLN A 36 8.82 -3.17 -15.43
CA GLN A 36 10.00 -2.81 -14.63
C GLN A 36 9.73 -1.60 -13.71
N THR A 37 9.06 -0.57 -14.23
CA THR A 37 8.79 0.66 -13.46
C THR A 37 7.80 0.42 -12.32
N THR A 38 6.88 -0.52 -12.50
CA THR A 38 5.82 -0.83 -11.53
C THR A 38 6.16 -2.00 -10.61
N THR A 39 7.35 -2.60 -10.73
CA THR A 39 7.78 -3.71 -9.87
C THR A 39 7.65 -3.37 -8.38
N GLY A 40 7.15 -4.35 -7.61
CA GLY A 40 6.92 -4.23 -6.18
C GLY A 40 5.68 -3.43 -5.77
N ALA A 41 4.96 -2.78 -6.69
CA ALA A 41 3.72 -2.07 -6.35
C ALA A 41 2.52 -3.03 -6.33
N ALA A 42 1.65 -2.91 -5.33
CA ALA A 42 0.41 -3.67 -5.20
C ALA A 42 -0.58 -3.29 -6.32
N ALA A 43 -1.44 -4.22 -6.70
CA ALA A 43 -2.57 -3.94 -7.59
C ALA A 43 -3.73 -3.33 -6.78
N THR A 44 -4.24 -2.18 -7.20
CA THR A 44 -5.33 -1.46 -6.52
C THR A 44 -6.29 -0.84 -7.53
N ALA A 45 -7.38 -0.23 -7.07
CA ALA A 45 -8.37 0.45 -7.91
C ALA A 45 -8.85 -0.39 -9.12
N ILE A 46 -9.04 -1.70 -8.90
CA ILE A 46 -9.36 -2.66 -9.96
C ILE A 46 -10.78 -2.42 -10.46
N THR A 47 -10.94 -2.29 -11.77
CA THR A 47 -12.22 -2.11 -12.45
C THR A 47 -12.34 -3.13 -13.59
N SER A 48 -13.38 -3.95 -13.58
CA SER A 48 -13.67 -4.91 -14.64
C SER A 48 -14.90 -4.51 -15.44
N GLY A 49 -14.88 -4.80 -16.74
CA GLY A 49 -16.02 -4.69 -17.64
C GLY A 49 -16.15 -5.91 -18.54
N ASN A 50 -17.15 -5.92 -19.42
CA ASN A 50 -17.27 -6.97 -20.43
C ASN A 50 -16.03 -6.97 -21.35
N ASN A 51 -15.22 -8.03 -21.33
CA ASN A 51 -13.96 -8.13 -22.08
C ASN A 51 -13.00 -6.92 -21.86
N ALA A 52 -13.02 -6.33 -20.67
CA ALA A 52 -12.19 -5.18 -20.34
C ALA A 52 -11.74 -5.23 -18.87
N LEU A 53 -10.54 -4.71 -18.59
CA LEU A 53 -9.94 -4.69 -17.27
C LEU A 53 -9.08 -3.44 -17.12
N ALA A 54 -9.13 -2.80 -15.96
CA ALA A 54 -8.19 -1.77 -15.58
C ALA A 54 -7.79 -1.89 -14.11
N PHE A 55 -6.57 -1.49 -13.78
CA PHE A 55 -6.05 -1.49 -12.42
C PHE A 55 -4.89 -0.49 -12.27
N ALA A 56 -4.71 0.00 -11.06
CA ALA A 56 -3.53 0.73 -10.65
C ALA A 56 -2.45 -0.22 -10.13
N ARG A 57 -1.19 0.17 -10.32
CA ARG A 57 -0.02 -0.32 -9.59
C ARG A 57 0.35 0.78 -8.62
N SER A 58 -0.01 0.64 -7.35
CA SER A 58 -0.11 1.75 -6.39
C SER A 58 1.08 2.72 -6.47
N GLY A 59 0.80 3.99 -6.77
CA GLY A 59 1.79 5.07 -6.86
C GLY A 59 2.77 5.00 -8.04
N LYS A 60 2.83 3.89 -8.80
CA LYS A 60 3.83 3.66 -9.85
C LYS A 60 3.28 3.59 -11.27
N GLY A 61 2.03 3.16 -11.46
CA GLY A 61 1.43 3.08 -12.79
C GLY A 61 -0.05 2.75 -12.82
N TYR A 62 -0.64 2.81 -14.00
CA TYR A 62 -2.02 2.45 -14.28
C TYR A 62 -2.09 1.73 -15.63
N PHE A 63 -2.87 0.65 -15.70
CA PHE A 63 -3.06 -0.16 -16.89
C PHE A 63 -4.54 -0.37 -17.16
N ALA A 64 -4.96 -0.27 -18.41
CA ALA A 64 -6.29 -0.59 -18.86
C ALA A 64 -6.26 -1.29 -20.22
N LEU A 65 -7.08 -2.32 -20.38
CA LEU A 65 -7.21 -3.13 -21.60
C LEU A 65 -8.68 -3.25 -21.98
N ASN A 66 -8.94 -3.11 -23.28
CA ASN A 66 -10.25 -3.29 -23.87
C ASN A 66 -10.17 -4.26 -25.05
N ASN A 67 -10.70 -5.47 -24.86
CA ASN A 67 -10.77 -6.51 -25.87
C ASN A 67 -12.16 -6.58 -26.56
N ASN A 68 -12.96 -5.51 -26.47
CA ASN A 68 -14.16 -5.38 -27.28
C ASN A 68 -13.80 -4.94 -28.70
N ASN A 69 -14.63 -5.31 -29.68
CA ASN A 69 -14.38 -5.05 -31.11
C ASN A 69 -14.90 -3.70 -31.62
N ASN A 70 -15.86 -3.09 -30.92
CA ASN A 70 -16.62 -1.96 -31.44
C ASN A 70 -17.09 -0.97 -30.36
N VAL A 71 -16.70 -1.16 -29.11
CA VAL A 71 -17.11 -0.32 -27.99
C VAL A 71 -15.88 0.16 -27.22
N ASN A 72 -15.82 1.47 -26.96
CA ASN A 72 -14.78 2.04 -26.09
C ASN A 72 -15.05 1.67 -24.64
N PHE A 73 -14.00 1.40 -23.89
CA PHE A 73 -14.06 1.29 -22.44
C PHE A 73 -13.72 2.66 -21.82
N ASN A 74 -14.77 3.37 -21.40
CA ASN A 74 -14.64 4.70 -20.81
C ASN A 74 -14.61 4.60 -19.29
N LEU A 75 -13.58 5.18 -18.68
CA LEU A 75 -13.29 5.11 -17.26
C LEU A 75 -13.14 6.53 -16.70
N ASN A 76 -13.77 6.79 -15.55
CA ASN A 76 -13.37 7.86 -14.65
C ASN A 76 -12.86 7.20 -13.37
N THR A 77 -11.56 7.04 -13.27
CA THR A 77 -10.94 6.03 -12.39
C THR A 77 -9.85 6.64 -11.52
N GLN A 78 -9.67 6.10 -10.31
CA GLN A 78 -8.53 6.45 -9.48
C GLN A 78 -7.28 5.79 -10.06
N THR A 79 -6.26 6.58 -10.38
CA THR A 79 -5.02 6.04 -10.94
C THR A 79 -3.98 5.70 -9.88
N THR A 80 -4.13 6.25 -8.67
CA THR A 80 -3.11 6.31 -7.60
C THR A 80 -1.81 7.04 -7.98
N LEU A 81 -1.71 7.53 -9.22
CA LEU A 81 -0.58 8.31 -9.67
C LEU A 81 -0.71 9.76 -9.18
N PRO A 82 0.42 10.45 -8.93
CA PRO A 82 0.39 11.86 -8.60
C PRO A 82 -0.16 12.73 -9.73
N VAL A 83 -0.69 13.90 -9.39
CA VAL A 83 -1.19 14.89 -10.36
C VAL A 83 -0.18 15.20 -11.46
N GLY A 84 -0.65 15.26 -12.70
CA GLY A 84 0.17 15.60 -13.84
C GLY A 84 -0.30 14.99 -15.15
N THR A 85 0.44 15.27 -16.20
CA THR A 85 0.19 14.73 -17.53
C THR A 85 1.16 13.59 -17.80
N TYR A 86 0.63 12.46 -18.22
CA TYR A 86 1.37 11.23 -18.47
C TYR A 86 1.27 10.87 -19.95
N CYS A 87 2.36 10.34 -20.50
CA CYS A 87 2.34 9.75 -21.82
C CYS A 87 1.85 8.31 -21.75
N ASP A 88 0.84 7.96 -22.55
CA ASP A 88 0.45 6.58 -22.76
C ASP A 88 1.55 5.84 -23.52
N VAL A 89 2.20 4.90 -22.82
CA VAL A 89 3.34 4.16 -23.34
C VAL A 89 2.93 3.00 -24.26
N TYR A 90 1.63 2.74 -24.40
CA TYR A 90 1.11 1.83 -25.42
C TYR A 90 0.97 2.52 -26.77
N SER A 91 0.29 3.68 -26.83
CA SER A 91 0.11 4.43 -28.09
C SER A 91 1.34 5.26 -28.51
N GLY A 92 2.36 5.39 -27.65
CA GLY A 92 3.61 6.07 -27.97
C GLY A 92 4.63 5.93 -26.85
N GLU A 93 5.45 6.96 -26.67
CA GLU A 93 6.50 7.02 -25.64
C GLU A 93 6.86 8.46 -25.28
N LEU A 94 7.47 8.64 -24.11
CA LEU A 94 7.98 9.94 -23.67
C LEU A 94 9.45 10.09 -24.12
N VAL A 95 9.70 10.98 -25.09
CA VAL A 95 11.04 11.25 -25.64
C VAL A 95 11.37 12.71 -25.42
N ASN A 96 12.49 13.02 -24.76
CA ASN A 96 12.91 14.39 -24.48
C ASN A 96 11.79 15.26 -23.86
N ASN A 97 11.05 14.66 -22.92
CA ASN A 97 9.91 15.28 -22.25
C ASN A 97 8.71 15.64 -23.15
N GLN A 98 8.65 15.05 -24.34
CA GLN A 98 7.54 15.17 -25.28
C GLN A 98 6.88 13.80 -25.47
N CYS A 99 5.56 13.75 -25.30
CA CYS A 99 4.81 12.52 -25.52
C CYS A 99 4.51 12.34 -27.01
N THR A 100 4.89 11.19 -27.57
CA THR A 100 4.56 10.84 -28.97
C THR A 100 3.19 10.18 -29.12
N GLY A 101 2.64 9.67 -28.02
CA GLY A 101 1.33 9.00 -27.96
C GLY A 101 0.22 9.90 -27.40
N THR A 102 -0.82 9.24 -26.88
CA THR A 102 -1.92 9.92 -26.19
C THR A 102 -1.46 10.45 -24.83
N GLN A 103 -1.88 11.66 -24.48
CA GLN A 103 -1.62 12.23 -23.15
C GLN A 103 -2.82 11.98 -22.22
N ILE A 104 -2.54 11.47 -21.02
CA ILE A 104 -3.54 11.26 -19.96
C ILE A 104 -3.28 12.26 -18.84
N ILE A 105 -4.32 12.99 -18.43
CA ILE A 105 -4.24 13.95 -17.34
C ILE A 105 -4.79 13.29 -16.08
N VAL A 106 -3.94 13.23 -15.05
CA VAL A 106 -4.33 12.85 -13.69
C VAL A 106 -4.59 14.12 -12.90
N GLY A 107 -5.80 14.25 -12.36
CA GLY A 107 -6.23 15.39 -11.55
C GLY A 107 -5.59 15.44 -10.17
N SER A 108 -5.82 16.53 -9.43
CA SER A 108 -5.34 16.69 -8.06
C SER A 108 -6.01 15.73 -7.06
N ASP A 109 -7.15 15.15 -7.44
CA ASP A 109 -7.83 14.06 -6.73
C ASP A 109 -7.26 12.67 -7.10
N GLY A 110 -6.25 12.60 -7.98
CA GLY A 110 -5.63 11.37 -8.46
C GLY A 110 -6.49 10.59 -9.48
N LYS A 111 -7.61 11.16 -9.94
CA LYS A 111 -8.47 10.55 -10.95
C LYS A 111 -8.05 10.92 -12.36
N ALA A 112 -8.38 10.06 -13.30
CA ALA A 112 -8.24 10.32 -14.73
C ALA A 112 -9.47 9.84 -15.50
N SER A 113 -9.84 10.62 -16.51
CA SER A 113 -10.80 10.21 -17.53
C SER A 113 -10.04 9.53 -18.67
N ILE A 114 -10.24 8.21 -18.84
CA ILE A 114 -9.52 7.37 -19.81
C ILE A 114 -10.55 6.73 -20.74
N SER A 115 -10.32 6.83 -22.06
CA SER A 115 -11.09 6.10 -23.07
C SER A 115 -10.17 5.10 -23.75
N VAL A 116 -10.37 3.80 -23.48
CA VAL A 116 -9.61 2.74 -24.14
C VAL A 116 -10.37 2.30 -25.38
N LEU A 117 -9.78 2.52 -26.56
CA LEU A 117 -10.37 2.14 -27.84
C LEU A 117 -10.57 0.62 -27.95
N PRO A 118 -11.44 0.14 -28.86
CA PRO A 118 -11.61 -1.29 -29.14
C PRO A 118 -10.26 -1.94 -29.49
N ASN A 119 -10.02 -3.15 -28.98
CA ASN A 119 -8.79 -3.91 -29.16
C ASN A 119 -7.51 -3.11 -28.84
N SER A 120 -7.55 -2.32 -27.77
CA SER A 120 -6.47 -1.43 -27.39
C SER A 120 -6.16 -1.49 -25.89
N ILE A 121 -5.03 -0.89 -25.54
CA ILE A 121 -4.51 -0.75 -24.18
C ILE A 121 -4.24 0.74 -23.93
N VAL A 122 -4.31 1.14 -22.66
CA VAL A 122 -3.67 2.36 -22.15
C VAL A 122 -2.77 1.95 -21.00
N ALA A 123 -1.52 2.42 -21.01
CA ALA A 123 -0.58 2.21 -19.92
C ALA A 123 0.17 3.50 -19.61
N ILE A 124 0.08 3.96 -18.36
CA ILE A 124 0.82 5.14 -17.88
C ILE A 124 1.61 4.79 -16.62
N HIS A 125 2.80 5.34 -16.45
CA HIS A 125 3.63 5.09 -15.27
C HIS A 125 4.39 6.33 -14.83
N ILE A 126 4.91 6.33 -13.61
CA ILE A 126 5.58 7.50 -13.00
C ILE A 126 6.75 8.03 -13.84
N GLY A 127 7.52 7.14 -14.47
CA GLY A 127 8.59 7.50 -15.42
C GLY A 127 8.13 8.07 -16.77
N ALA A 128 6.83 8.00 -17.10
CA ALA A 128 6.24 8.56 -18.32
C ALA A 128 5.49 9.88 -18.06
N ARG A 129 5.67 10.48 -16.87
CA ARG A 129 5.13 11.79 -16.52
C ARG A 129 5.89 12.90 -17.25
N ILE A 130 5.16 13.78 -17.94
CA ILE A 130 5.72 14.97 -18.56
C ILE A 130 6.20 15.93 -17.46
N GLY A 131 7.44 16.38 -17.56
CA GLY A 131 8.15 17.11 -16.51
C GLY A 131 8.96 16.20 -15.58
N GLY A 132 8.98 14.89 -15.85
CA GLY A 132 9.65 13.89 -15.03
C GLY A 132 8.79 13.36 -13.87
N PRO A 133 9.29 12.31 -13.18
CA PRO A 133 8.69 11.82 -11.95
C PRO A 133 8.47 12.99 -10.98
N PRO A 134 7.37 12.99 -10.20
CA PRO A 134 7.29 13.88 -9.06
C PRO A 134 8.46 13.57 -8.10
N PRO A 135 8.82 14.53 -7.23
CA PRO A 135 9.70 14.22 -6.10
C PRO A 135 9.18 12.98 -5.38
N ASP A 136 10.08 12.17 -4.81
CA ASP A 136 9.70 11.04 -3.98
C ASP A 136 8.60 11.46 -2.98
N PRO A 137 7.66 10.54 -2.64
CA PRO A 137 6.60 10.86 -1.69
C PRO A 137 7.20 11.56 -0.48
N THR A 138 6.62 12.71 -0.13
CA THR A 138 7.16 13.56 0.93
C THR A 138 7.39 12.70 2.16
N PRO A 139 8.61 12.66 2.71
CA PRO A 139 8.86 11.85 3.90
C PRO A 139 7.89 12.29 5.00
N PRO A 140 7.49 11.35 5.89
CA PRO A 140 6.63 11.69 7.01
C PRO A 140 7.18 12.91 7.76
N PRO A 141 6.33 13.83 8.25
CA PRO A 141 6.78 14.99 8.99
C PRO A 141 7.75 14.61 10.12
N SER A 142 8.83 15.38 10.31
CA SER A 142 9.82 15.11 11.35
C SER A 142 9.26 15.17 12.77
N SER A 143 8.10 15.80 12.96
CA SER A 143 7.34 15.81 14.21
C SER A 143 6.69 14.46 14.54
N TRP A 144 6.49 13.59 13.56
CA TRP A 144 5.92 12.27 13.77
C TRP A 144 6.92 11.35 14.48
N GLN A 145 6.41 10.62 15.47
CA GLN A 145 7.25 9.76 16.30
C GLN A 145 7.25 8.34 15.77
N THR A 146 8.37 7.64 15.96
CA THR A 146 8.42 6.20 15.67
C THR A 146 7.62 5.49 16.75
N THR A 147 6.67 4.66 16.35
CA THR A 147 5.86 3.84 17.26
C THR A 147 5.97 2.41 16.80
N VAL A 148 6.20 1.50 17.76
CA VAL A 148 6.30 0.07 17.50
C VAL A 148 5.20 -0.64 18.28
N ILE A 149 4.49 -1.54 17.61
CA ILE A 149 3.52 -2.44 18.23
C ILE A 149 4.05 -3.86 18.10
N LEU A 150 4.03 -4.61 19.20
CA LEU A 150 4.24 -6.04 19.25
C LEU A 150 3.02 -6.69 19.89
N LEU A 151 2.40 -7.63 19.18
CA LEU A 151 1.28 -8.43 19.67
C LEU A 151 1.69 -9.89 19.68
N HIS A 152 1.76 -10.50 20.86
CA HIS A 152 2.10 -11.90 21.02
C HIS A 152 0.89 -12.77 20.68
N ARG A 153 1.02 -13.56 19.62
CA ARG A 153 -0.01 -14.48 19.12
C ARG A 153 0.66 -15.57 18.28
N ASP A 154 0.66 -16.79 18.80
CA ASP A 154 1.01 -17.97 18.00
C ASP A 154 0.00 -18.12 16.85
N THR A 155 0.50 -18.39 15.65
CA THR A 155 -0.27 -18.48 14.41
C THR A 155 0.20 -19.68 13.61
N GLU A 156 -0.69 -20.20 12.78
CA GLU A 156 -0.39 -21.27 11.83
C GLU A 156 0.04 -20.69 10.47
N PRO A 157 0.77 -21.45 9.64
CA PRO A 157 1.13 -21.01 8.29
C PRO A 157 -0.10 -20.56 7.48
N GLY A 158 -0.01 -19.35 6.92
CA GLY A 158 -1.10 -18.72 6.16
C GLY A 158 -2.12 -17.95 7.00
N GLN A 159 -1.88 -17.80 8.31
CA GLN A 159 -2.58 -16.83 9.14
C GLN A 159 -1.76 -15.54 9.27
N ASP A 160 -2.46 -14.42 9.22
CA ASP A 160 -1.91 -13.08 9.29
C ASP A 160 -2.59 -12.26 10.38
N ILE A 161 -1.80 -11.43 11.07
CA ILE A 161 -2.29 -10.50 12.07
C ILE A 161 -2.31 -9.08 11.51
N PHE A 162 -3.45 -8.43 11.69
CA PHE A 162 -3.66 -7.02 11.45
C PHE A 162 -3.93 -6.31 12.78
N ILE A 163 -3.60 -5.03 12.84
CA ILE A 163 -4.10 -4.16 13.90
C ILE A 163 -5.08 -3.16 13.31
N ARG A 164 -6.08 -2.83 14.12
CA ARG A 164 -7.04 -1.76 13.86
C ARG A 164 -7.10 -0.90 15.11
N GLY A 165 -7.08 0.41 14.97
CA GLY A 165 -6.91 1.28 16.12
C GLY A 165 -7.15 2.74 15.81
N GLY A 166 -7.04 3.62 16.78
CA GLY A 166 -7.30 5.03 16.59
C GLY A 166 -7.59 5.73 17.89
N ASN A 167 -8.33 6.83 17.81
CA ASN A 167 -8.74 7.62 18.96
C ASN A 167 -10.27 7.62 19.10
N ASP A 168 -10.85 6.45 19.41
CA ASP A 168 -12.30 6.23 19.51
C ASP A 168 -12.94 6.86 20.76
N LYS A 169 -12.17 7.64 21.53
CA LYS A 169 -12.69 8.29 22.73
C LYS A 169 -13.77 9.33 22.36
N ASN A 170 -15.01 8.98 22.74
CA ASN A 170 -16.29 9.72 22.63
C ASN A 170 -17.18 9.37 21.42
N GLY A 171 -16.90 8.33 20.65
CA GLY A 171 -17.75 7.93 19.52
C GLY A 171 -17.94 9.04 18.48
N ALA A 172 -16.97 9.97 18.40
CA ALA A 172 -16.92 11.02 17.38
C ALA A 172 -16.46 10.46 16.02
N CYS A 173 -16.09 9.18 15.98
CA CYS A 173 -15.58 8.53 14.79
C CYS A 173 -16.68 8.46 13.75
N LYS A 174 -16.26 8.67 12.50
CA LYS A 174 -17.11 8.29 11.39
C LYS A 174 -16.93 6.79 11.21
N ALA A 175 -18.05 6.08 11.17
CA ALA A 175 -18.06 4.68 10.78
C ALA A 175 -18.47 4.59 9.31
N GLY A 176 -17.72 3.83 8.54
CA GLY A 176 -18.08 3.44 7.18
C GLY A 176 -16.85 3.37 6.30
N PRO A 177 -16.76 2.38 5.39
CA PRO A 177 -15.52 2.11 4.67
C PRO A 177 -14.99 3.36 3.97
N TYR A 178 -13.67 3.55 4.02
CA TYR A 178 -12.94 4.55 3.24
C TYR A 178 -13.14 6.00 3.70
N MET A 179 -13.54 6.21 4.97
CA MET A 179 -13.82 7.54 5.52
C MET A 179 -12.65 8.13 6.33
N GLN A 180 -11.52 7.41 6.44
CA GLN A 180 -10.36 7.71 7.29
C GLN A 180 -9.87 9.15 7.17
N SER A 181 -9.76 9.68 5.95
CA SER A 181 -9.28 11.05 5.72
C SER A 181 -10.12 12.15 6.39
N THR A 182 -11.37 11.86 6.73
CA THR A 182 -12.29 12.78 7.41
C THR A 182 -12.78 12.25 8.76
N ASP A 183 -12.27 11.09 9.17
CA ASP A 183 -12.57 10.49 10.47
C ASP A 183 -11.66 11.14 11.53
N PRO A 184 -12.23 11.81 12.55
CA PRO A 184 -11.43 12.39 13.63
C PRO A 184 -10.69 11.35 14.48
N CYS A 185 -11.07 10.07 14.40
CA CYS A 185 -10.45 9.00 15.17
C CYS A 185 -9.28 8.33 14.44
N ALA A 186 -9.22 8.43 13.12
CA ALA A 186 -8.12 7.91 12.32
C ALA A 186 -6.81 8.68 12.62
N ILE A 187 -5.74 7.94 12.91
CA ILE A 187 -4.42 8.51 13.20
C ILE A 187 -3.53 8.28 12.00
N GLN A 188 -2.93 9.35 11.47
CA GLN A 188 -2.06 9.20 10.31
C GLN A 188 -0.77 8.48 10.67
N ILE A 189 -0.42 7.50 9.84
CA ILE A 189 0.77 6.67 9.96
C ILE A 189 1.55 6.61 8.65
N ALA A 190 2.81 6.21 8.74
CA ALA A 190 3.62 5.83 7.60
C ALA A 190 4.52 4.66 7.97
N HIS A 191 4.36 3.54 7.26
CA HIS A 191 5.10 2.32 7.49
C HIS A 191 6.62 2.53 7.40
N THR A 192 7.34 1.98 8.38
CA THR A 192 8.81 1.96 8.43
C THR A 192 9.39 0.62 8.85
N THR A 193 8.54 -0.41 9.01
CA THR A 193 9.00 -1.78 9.23
C THR A 193 9.89 -2.20 8.06
N ASN A 194 11.12 -2.60 8.37
CA ASN A 194 12.07 -3.07 7.38
C ASN A 194 12.04 -4.60 7.36
N VAL A 195 11.66 -5.17 6.22
CA VAL A 195 11.51 -6.62 6.06
C VAL A 195 12.16 -7.08 4.76
N SER A 196 12.57 -8.35 4.75
CA SER A 196 13.04 -9.01 3.54
C SER A 196 11.89 -9.20 2.54
N PHE A 197 12.24 -9.44 1.28
CA PHE A 197 11.27 -9.67 0.19
C PHE A 197 10.36 -10.89 0.43
N ILE A 198 10.68 -11.76 1.39
CA ILE A 198 9.85 -12.93 1.73
C ILE A 198 8.52 -12.54 2.39
N PHE A 199 8.42 -11.34 2.97
CA PHE A 199 7.19 -10.81 3.57
C PHE A 199 6.34 -10.09 2.51
N VAL A 200 6.04 -10.80 1.42
CA VAL A 200 5.35 -10.23 0.25
C VAL A 200 3.95 -9.72 0.60
N GLU A 201 3.29 -10.37 1.55
CA GLU A 201 1.96 -10.03 2.07
C GLU A 201 2.01 -8.65 2.71
N TYR A 202 2.86 -8.47 3.72
CA TYR A 202 3.08 -7.18 4.37
C TYR A 202 3.50 -6.10 3.37
N LEU A 203 4.50 -6.39 2.53
CA LEU A 203 4.99 -5.44 1.53
C LEU A 203 3.90 -5.01 0.54
N SER A 204 2.91 -5.85 0.29
CA SER A 204 1.77 -5.54 -0.59
C SER A 204 0.71 -4.75 0.17
N TRP A 205 0.24 -5.24 1.31
CA TRP A 205 -0.84 -4.65 2.10
C TRP A 205 -0.46 -3.33 2.78
N SER A 206 0.81 -3.11 3.11
CA SER A 206 1.25 -1.85 3.74
C SER A 206 1.29 -0.67 2.77
N GLN A 207 1.15 -0.93 1.47
CA GLN A 207 1.18 0.14 0.48
C GLN A 207 -0.10 0.96 0.56
N SER A 208 0.06 2.27 0.68
CA SER A 208 -1.08 3.18 0.81
C SER A 208 -1.99 2.86 2.01
N ASP A 209 -1.42 2.22 3.03
CA ASP A 209 -1.94 2.23 4.40
C ASP A 209 -1.36 3.48 5.10
N ASN A 210 -2.21 4.50 5.26
CA ASN A 210 -1.87 5.84 5.71
C ASN A 210 -2.51 6.18 7.06
N TYR A 211 -3.42 5.36 7.56
CA TYR A 211 -4.18 5.60 8.77
C TYR A 211 -4.24 4.34 9.63
N LEU A 212 -3.95 4.49 10.91
CA LEU A 212 -4.44 3.56 11.91
C LEU A 212 -5.90 3.93 12.20
N ASP A 213 -6.83 3.06 11.80
CA ASP A 213 -8.28 3.20 11.98
C ASP A 213 -8.97 1.87 12.40
N PHE A 214 -10.26 1.93 12.79
CA PHE A 214 -11.06 0.75 13.17
C PHE A 214 -11.84 0.10 12.00
N GLU A 215 -11.90 0.76 10.84
CA GLU A 215 -12.71 0.37 9.68
C GLU A 215 -12.05 -0.76 8.86
N GLY A 216 -10.73 -0.88 8.91
CA GLY A 216 -9.96 -1.94 8.24
C GLY A 216 -9.22 -1.43 7.02
N ALA A 217 -9.49 -2.01 5.84
CA ALA A 217 -8.81 -1.59 4.62
C ALA A 217 -9.15 -0.16 4.21
N GLU A 218 -8.16 0.59 3.77
CA GLU A 218 -8.39 1.86 3.06
C GLU A 218 -8.73 1.65 1.59
N GLN A 219 -9.36 2.65 0.97
CA GLN A 219 -9.89 2.54 -0.40
C GLN A 219 -8.84 2.15 -1.43
N TYR A 220 -7.61 2.60 -1.19
CA TYR A 220 -6.48 2.44 -2.08
C TYR A 220 -5.33 1.69 -1.43
N GLN A 221 -5.58 1.07 -0.27
CA GLN A 221 -4.60 0.20 0.35
C GLN A 221 -4.28 -0.95 -0.59
N GLY A 222 -3.02 -1.38 -0.58
CA GLY A 222 -2.53 -2.45 -1.41
C GLY A 222 -3.26 -3.76 -1.13
N THR A 223 -3.38 -4.59 -2.16
CA THR A 223 -3.93 -5.94 -2.05
C THR A 223 -2.81 -6.96 -2.26
N HIS A 224 -2.98 -8.16 -1.69
CA HIS A 224 -2.12 -9.31 -1.94
C HIS A 224 -2.94 -10.38 -2.65
N ASP A 225 -2.52 -10.79 -3.84
CA ASP A 225 -3.28 -11.73 -4.69
C ASP A 225 -4.78 -11.36 -4.88
N GLY A 226 -5.05 -10.05 -4.93
CA GLY A 226 -6.39 -9.49 -5.05
C GLY A 226 -7.21 -9.48 -3.75
N GLN A 227 -6.66 -10.03 -2.65
CA GLN A 227 -7.27 -9.95 -1.32
C GLN A 227 -6.95 -8.61 -0.66
N ALA A 228 -8.01 -7.92 -0.25
CA ALA A 228 -7.91 -6.72 0.55
C ALA A 228 -7.40 -7.07 1.96
N PRO A 229 -6.59 -6.19 2.57
CA PRO A 229 -6.15 -6.38 3.95
C PRO A 229 -7.32 -6.24 4.92
N LEU A 230 -7.10 -6.68 6.16
CA LEU A 230 -8.09 -6.56 7.23
C LEU A 230 -7.68 -5.47 8.23
N GLY A 231 -6.89 -4.48 7.83
CA GLY A 231 -6.41 -3.38 8.68
C GLY A 231 -4.94 -3.08 8.39
N THR A 232 -4.24 -2.51 9.37
CA THR A 232 -2.80 -2.30 9.27
C THR A 232 -2.07 -3.62 9.41
N PRO A 233 -1.32 -4.09 8.39
CA PRO A 233 -0.67 -5.39 8.43
C PRO A 233 0.52 -5.37 9.39
N THR A 234 0.76 -6.51 10.03
CA THR A 234 1.94 -6.75 10.87
C THR A 234 2.82 -7.83 10.25
N VAL A 235 4.04 -8.00 10.76
CA VAL A 235 4.95 -9.08 10.33
C VAL A 235 5.24 -10.01 11.48
N TYR A 236 5.21 -11.32 11.21
CA TYR A 236 5.74 -12.29 12.16
C TYR A 236 7.22 -11.98 12.41
N SER A 237 7.64 -11.99 13.68
CA SER A 237 8.98 -11.59 14.06
C SER A 237 9.60 -12.49 15.13
N THR A 238 10.93 -12.45 15.20
CA THR A 238 11.74 -13.09 16.24
C THR A 238 12.87 -12.17 16.70
N ASN A 239 13.50 -12.52 17.82
CA ASN A 239 14.70 -11.88 18.35
C ASN A 239 16.01 -12.56 17.92
N ASP A 240 15.95 -13.59 17.07
CA ASP A 240 17.12 -14.28 16.51
C ASP A 240 17.72 -13.47 15.33
N PRO A 241 18.92 -12.88 15.46
CA PRO A 241 19.52 -12.05 14.41
C PRO A 241 19.95 -12.83 13.16
N GLN A 242 19.91 -14.15 13.17
CA GLN A 242 20.18 -14.99 11.99
C GLN A 242 18.91 -15.37 11.22
N ALA A 243 17.74 -15.17 11.81
CA ALA A 243 16.47 -15.50 11.19
C ALA A 243 16.03 -14.40 10.22
N PRO A 244 15.42 -14.73 9.07
CA PRO A 244 14.91 -13.72 8.15
C PRO A 244 13.75 -12.90 8.75
N GLU A 245 13.09 -13.40 9.79
CA GLU A 245 12.04 -12.75 10.58
C GLU A 245 12.59 -11.86 11.71
N TYR A 246 13.92 -11.69 11.81
CA TYR A 246 14.51 -10.84 12.83
C TYR A 246 13.98 -9.41 12.75
N GLN A 247 13.51 -8.89 13.89
CA GLN A 247 13.18 -7.48 14.05
C GLN A 247 13.86 -6.92 15.30
N PRO A 248 14.60 -5.79 15.19
CA PRO A 248 15.45 -5.30 16.28
C PRO A 248 14.67 -4.87 17.53
N TYR A 249 13.39 -4.50 17.37
CA TYR A 249 12.51 -4.14 18.49
C TYR A 249 11.83 -5.34 19.16
N ASN A 250 11.93 -6.53 18.58
CA ASN A 250 11.50 -7.76 19.23
C ASN A 250 12.66 -8.32 20.07
N THR A 251 12.55 -8.19 21.38
CA THR A 251 13.50 -8.76 22.35
C THR A 251 12.93 -9.99 23.07
N PHE A 252 11.72 -10.41 22.72
CA PHE A 252 10.88 -11.33 23.48
C PHE A 252 10.91 -12.77 22.96
N GLY A 253 11.29 -12.96 21.69
CA GLY A 253 11.33 -14.29 21.07
C GLY A 253 10.43 -14.40 19.84
N PRO A 254 10.24 -15.60 19.30
CA PRO A 254 9.24 -15.86 18.26
C PRO A 254 7.80 -15.66 18.78
N GLY A 255 6.83 -15.66 17.88
CA GLY A 255 5.39 -15.54 18.22
C GLY A 255 4.86 -14.11 18.32
N TYR A 256 5.72 -13.11 18.12
CA TYR A 256 5.32 -11.71 18.14
C TYR A 256 5.10 -11.17 16.73
N TRP A 257 3.90 -10.65 16.51
CA TRP A 257 3.55 -9.90 15.32
C TRP A 257 3.85 -8.42 15.52
N LEU A 258 4.66 -7.85 14.64
CA LEU A 258 5.26 -6.54 14.80
C LEU A 258 4.83 -5.59 13.67
N VAL A 259 4.59 -4.33 14.02
CA VAL A 259 4.59 -3.24 13.04
C VAL A 259 5.31 -2.03 13.60
N GLN A 260 6.11 -1.38 12.74
CA GLN A 260 6.79 -0.13 13.03
C GLN A 260 6.36 0.93 12.02
N PHE A 261 5.91 2.08 12.51
CA PHE A 261 5.53 3.22 11.68
C PHE A 261 5.92 4.55 12.33
N LYS A 262 6.01 5.60 11.50
CA LYS A 262 5.90 6.99 11.96
C LYS A 262 4.43 7.31 12.20
N MET A 263 4.12 7.96 13.31
CA MET A 263 2.75 8.29 13.71
C MET A 263 2.62 9.77 14.07
N ASP A 264 1.52 10.39 13.64
CA ASP A 264 1.14 11.72 14.09
C ASP A 264 0.61 11.70 15.54
N CYS A 265 1.51 11.85 16.51
CA CYS A 265 1.09 11.87 17.91
C CYS A 265 0.14 13.03 18.26
N SER A 266 0.01 14.07 17.43
CA SER A 266 -0.95 15.16 17.69
C SER A 266 -2.42 14.71 17.56
N LYS A 267 -2.65 13.57 16.89
CA LYS A 267 -3.96 12.93 16.75
C LYS A 267 -4.30 11.97 17.90
N THR A 268 -3.33 11.69 18.75
CA THR A 268 -3.51 10.83 19.93
C THR A 268 -4.09 11.63 21.09
N TYR A 269 -4.67 10.93 22.07
CA TYR A 269 -5.18 11.56 23.28
C TYR A 269 -4.11 11.58 24.37
N ASN A 270 -3.45 12.74 24.54
CA ASN A 270 -2.32 12.91 25.47
C ASN A 270 -1.20 11.87 25.25
N GLY A 271 -0.90 11.56 23.99
CA GLY A 271 0.09 10.55 23.62
C GLY A 271 -0.43 9.11 23.57
N TRP A 272 -1.66 8.85 24.00
CA TRP A 272 -2.26 7.52 24.04
C TRP A 272 -3.27 7.29 22.90
N PHE A 273 -3.33 6.07 22.41
CA PHE A 273 -4.28 5.64 21.39
C PHE A 273 -4.70 4.18 21.61
N GLU A 274 -5.77 3.77 20.95
CA GLU A 274 -6.35 2.44 21.06
C GLU A 274 -5.94 1.58 19.88
N LEU A 275 -5.83 0.28 20.10
CA LEU A 275 -5.73 -0.71 19.04
C LEU A 275 -6.31 -2.04 19.48
N LYS A 276 -6.64 -2.88 18.50
CA LYS A 276 -7.11 -4.23 18.71
C LYS A 276 -6.61 -5.13 17.58
N GLY A 277 -6.21 -6.34 17.93
CA GLY A 277 -5.78 -7.38 17.01
C GLY A 277 -6.93 -7.95 16.20
N TYR A 278 -6.68 -8.21 14.93
CA TYR A 278 -7.58 -8.90 14.01
C TYR A 278 -6.79 -9.97 13.25
N GLU A 279 -7.22 -11.22 13.37
CA GLU A 279 -6.62 -12.36 12.68
C GLU A 279 -7.50 -12.77 11.51
N ASP A 280 -6.89 -13.10 10.37
CA ASP A 280 -7.60 -13.54 9.18
C ASP A 280 -8.09 -15.00 9.30
N GLN A 281 -8.31 -15.69 8.17
CA GLN A 281 -8.78 -17.08 8.13
C GLN A 281 -10.04 -17.38 8.97
N ASN A 282 -10.93 -16.39 9.12
CA ASN A 282 -12.17 -16.43 9.92
C ASN A 282 -11.99 -16.50 11.44
N VAL A 283 -10.82 -16.14 11.97
CA VAL A 283 -10.61 -16.00 13.43
C VAL A 283 -11.18 -14.68 13.93
N GLY A 284 -10.85 -13.57 13.27
CA GLY A 284 -11.42 -12.25 13.53
C GLY A 284 -10.78 -11.52 14.71
N TRP A 285 -11.60 -10.73 15.42
CA TRP A 285 -11.16 -9.89 16.51
C TRP A 285 -10.63 -10.69 17.71
N GLU A 286 -9.61 -10.17 18.36
CA GLU A 286 -9.27 -10.65 19.70
C GLU A 286 -10.41 -10.37 20.71
N PRO A 287 -10.44 -11.10 21.85
CA PRO A 287 -11.37 -10.80 22.94
C PRO A 287 -11.25 -9.37 23.46
N ASP A 288 -12.32 -8.86 24.08
CA ASP A 288 -12.27 -7.60 24.82
C ASP A 288 -11.31 -7.68 26.00
N VAL A 289 -10.50 -6.63 26.18
CA VAL A 289 -9.55 -6.51 27.28
C VAL A 289 -9.98 -5.40 28.24
N SER A 290 -9.51 -5.44 29.48
CA SER A 290 -9.66 -4.34 30.44
C SER A 290 -8.27 -3.92 30.89
N GLN A 291 -7.60 -3.17 30.02
CA GLN A 291 -6.20 -2.83 30.21
C GLN A 291 -6.04 -1.83 31.38
N GLY A 292 -5.22 -2.21 32.36
CA GLY A 292 -4.90 -1.40 33.53
C GLY A 292 -3.71 -0.46 33.28
N SER A 293 -2.88 -0.26 34.30
CA SER A 293 -1.59 0.42 34.12
C SER A 293 -0.63 -0.51 33.37
N CYS A 294 -0.06 -0.02 32.28
CA CYS A 294 1.02 -0.69 31.58
C CYS A 294 2.31 -0.66 32.41
N SER A 295 3.10 -1.73 32.32
CA SER A 295 4.45 -1.80 32.90
C SER A 295 5.50 -1.24 31.92
N GLY A 296 6.79 -1.40 32.24
CA GLY A 296 7.91 -0.99 31.38
C GLY A 296 8.48 0.39 31.68
N THR A 297 9.56 0.76 30.97
CA THR A 297 10.32 2.01 31.25
C THR A 297 9.54 3.29 30.94
N ALA A 298 8.50 3.18 30.12
CA ALA A 298 7.61 4.26 29.72
C ALA A 298 6.12 3.92 29.97
N GLY A 299 5.87 2.97 30.87
CA GLY A 299 4.54 2.52 31.27
C GLY A 299 3.65 3.59 31.91
N GLY A 300 2.60 3.15 32.58
CA GLY A 300 1.61 4.00 33.25
C GLY A 300 0.19 3.77 32.77
N THR A 301 -0.70 4.67 33.16
CA THR A 301 -2.15 4.51 32.99
C THR A 301 -2.66 5.45 31.90
N ALA A 302 -3.40 4.90 30.94
CA ALA A 302 -4.11 5.70 29.96
C ALA A 302 -5.18 6.59 30.64
N PRO A 303 -5.38 7.83 30.18
CA PRO A 303 -6.37 8.76 30.74
C PRO A 303 -7.81 8.47 30.28
N PHE A 304 -8.10 7.22 29.93
CA PHE A 304 -9.41 6.72 29.52
C PHE A 304 -9.52 5.21 29.74
N LYS A 305 -10.75 4.71 29.63
CA LYS A 305 -11.06 3.29 29.67
C LYS A 305 -11.59 2.88 28.31
N THR A 306 -11.24 1.67 27.92
CA THR A 306 -11.68 1.03 26.68
C THR A 306 -11.67 -0.49 26.88
N ASN A 307 -12.34 -1.20 25.97
CA ASN A 307 -12.24 -2.65 25.83
C ASN A 307 -11.15 -3.09 24.82
N ASN A 308 -10.39 -2.14 24.27
CA ASN A 308 -9.27 -2.33 23.36
C ASN A 308 -7.92 -2.29 24.10
N HIS A 309 -6.84 -2.73 23.44
CA HIS A 309 -5.50 -2.43 23.91
C HIS A 309 -5.22 -0.92 23.83
N VAL A 310 -4.37 -0.42 24.73
CA VAL A 310 -3.98 0.99 24.76
C VAL A 310 -2.48 1.14 24.67
N ALA A 311 -2.03 1.90 23.65
CA ALA A 311 -0.64 2.13 23.32
C ALA A 311 -0.26 3.60 23.47
N LYS A 312 1.05 3.87 23.57
CA LYS A 312 1.64 5.22 23.55
C LYS A 312 2.40 5.45 22.25
N CYS A 313 2.14 6.62 21.66
CA CYS A 313 2.86 7.09 20.48
C CYS A 313 4.30 7.48 20.85
N GLY A 314 5.28 7.07 20.05
CA GLY A 314 6.70 7.32 20.30
C GLY A 314 7.43 6.24 21.10
N TYR A 315 6.81 5.07 21.31
CA TYR A 315 7.32 4.02 22.19
C TYR A 315 7.18 2.62 21.57
N VAL A 316 7.82 1.64 22.20
CA VAL A 316 7.60 0.21 21.94
C VAL A 316 6.47 -0.26 22.85
N ASN A 317 5.38 -0.73 22.26
CA ASN A 317 4.18 -1.19 22.96
C ASN A 317 4.01 -2.68 22.74
N VAL A 318 3.88 -3.44 23.83
CA VAL A 318 3.89 -4.91 23.80
C VAL A 318 2.66 -5.44 24.52
N PHE A 319 1.94 -6.32 23.84
CA PHE A 319 0.68 -6.88 24.27
C PHE A 319 0.66 -8.40 24.08
N ASP A 320 -0.15 -9.10 24.87
CA ASP A 320 -0.48 -10.50 24.66
C ASP A 320 -1.96 -10.61 24.25
N TRP A 321 -2.21 -11.29 23.13
CA TRP A 321 -3.52 -11.40 22.49
C TRP A 321 -4.65 -11.76 23.47
N GLY A 322 -5.68 -10.91 23.52
CA GLY A 322 -6.87 -11.15 24.35
C GLY A 322 -6.63 -11.09 25.86
N THR A 323 -5.53 -10.49 26.32
CA THR A 323 -5.23 -10.35 27.75
C THR A 323 -5.06 -8.88 28.17
N ASN A 324 -5.06 -8.62 29.48
CA ASN A 324 -4.80 -7.28 30.01
C ASN A 324 -3.30 -6.92 30.05
N SER A 325 -2.42 -7.79 29.53
CA SER A 325 -0.97 -7.61 29.54
C SER A 325 -0.59 -6.38 28.71
N CYS A 326 0.27 -5.53 29.27
CA CYS A 326 0.80 -4.37 28.58
C CYS A 326 2.17 -3.99 29.14
N THR A 327 3.14 -3.85 28.25
CA THR A 327 4.46 -3.30 28.56
C THR A 327 4.78 -2.19 27.56
N ILE A 328 5.19 -1.02 28.05
CA ILE A 328 5.58 0.12 27.21
C ILE A 328 7.00 0.53 27.56
N ASN A 329 7.90 0.48 26.58
CA ASN A 329 9.31 0.79 26.73
C ASN A 329 9.73 1.94 25.81
N ASN A 330 10.83 2.59 26.15
CA ASN A 330 11.50 3.52 25.23
C ASN A 330 12.01 2.76 23.99
N LEU A 331 12.09 3.47 22.85
CA LEU A 331 12.71 3.00 21.62
C LEU A 331 14.21 2.72 21.80
#